data_AF-A0A3D5EX32-F1
#
_entry.id   AF-A0A3D5EX32-F1
#
_cell.length_a   1.000
_cell.length_b   1.000
_cell.length_c   1.000
_cell.angle_alpha   90.00
_cell.angle_beta   90.00
_cell.angle_gamma   90.00
#
_symmetry.space_group_name_H-M   'P 1'
#
loop_
_entity.id
_entity.type
_entity.pdbx_description
1 polymer ?
#
loop_
_entity_poly.entity_id
_entity_poly.type
_entity_poly.pdbx_seq_one_letter_code
_entity_poly.pdbx_strand_id
1 'polypeptide(L)' 'AELPCGKGIPDGARFYFVHSYFAEPADQGCVAATTDYGVDFTSVVARDNIFALQCHPEKSSPAGLVMLANFVAWKP' A
#
# COMPACT_ATOMS: atom_id res chain seq x y z
N ALA A 1 5.65 0.28 12.09
CA ALA A 1 5.29 -1.14 11.90
C ALA A 1 5.72 -1.56 10.51
N GLU A 2 6.11 -2.81 10.30
CA GLU A 2 6.40 -3.31 8.95
C GLU A 2 5.08 -3.37 8.15
N LEU A 3 5.09 -2.86 6.91
CA LEU A 3 3.92 -2.82 6.04
C LEU A 3 3.49 -4.27 5.70
N PRO A 4 2.21 -4.66 5.90
CA PRO A 4 1.71 -5.94 5.40
C PRO A 4 1.97 -6.06 3.89
N CYS A 5 2.41 -7.24 3.46
CA CYS A 5 2.84 -7.51 2.08
C CYS A 5 4.06 -6.70 1.58
N GLY A 6 4.74 -5.93 2.46
CA GLY A 6 5.90 -5.10 2.12
C GLY A 6 7.24 -5.84 2.04
N LYS A 7 7.29 -7.12 2.45
CA LYS A 7 8.54 -7.86 2.62
C LYS A 7 9.37 -7.93 1.32
N GLY A 8 10.64 -7.53 1.40
CA GLY A 8 11.57 -7.60 0.26
C GLY A 8 11.40 -6.49 -0.78
N ILE A 9 10.53 -5.50 -0.52
CA ILE A 9 10.50 -4.26 -1.30
C ILE A 9 11.57 -3.32 -0.71
N PRO A 10 12.54 -2.85 -1.51
CA PRO A 10 13.60 -1.99 -1.02
C PRO A 10 13.08 -0.59 -0.70
N ASP A 11 13.70 0.07 0.28
CA ASP A 11 13.47 1.48 0.54
C ASP A 11 13.75 2.31 -0.71
N GLY A 12 12.92 3.33 -0.95
CA GLY A 12 12.98 4.16 -2.15
C GLY A 12 12.33 3.54 -3.41
N ALA A 13 11.79 2.32 -3.33
CA ALA A 13 10.94 1.77 -4.38
C ALA A 13 9.76 2.71 -4.68
N ARG A 14 9.36 2.78 -5.96
CA ARG A 14 8.29 3.65 -6.43
C ARG A 14 7.08 2.82 -6.84
N PHE A 15 5.90 3.30 -6.45
CA PHE A 15 4.61 2.75 -6.85
C PHE A 15 3.86 3.77 -7.69
N TYR A 16 3.07 3.28 -8.64
CA TYR A 16 2.33 4.11 -9.59
C TYR A 16 0.97 4.51 -9.04
N PHE A 17 0.71 5.82 -8.97
CA PHE A 17 -0.56 6.43 -8.56
C PHE A 17 -1.14 7.25 -9.72
N VAL A 18 -2.47 7.25 -9.89
CA VAL A 18 -3.17 8.02 -10.93
C VAL A 18 -4.58 8.42 -10.46
N HIS A 19 -4.66 9.17 -9.36
CA HIS A 19 -5.93 9.47 -8.68
C HIS A 19 -6.00 10.93 -8.25
N SER A 20 -7.18 11.56 -8.40
CA SER A 20 -7.45 12.91 -7.89
C SER A 20 -7.98 12.93 -6.46
N TYR A 21 -8.46 11.79 -5.97
CA TYR A 21 -9.04 11.63 -4.64
C TYR A 21 -8.33 10.50 -3.90
N PHE A 22 -8.35 10.56 -2.57
CA PHE A 22 -7.85 9.52 -1.68
C PHE A 22 -8.88 9.21 -0.60
N ALA A 23 -8.77 8.04 0.02
CA ALA A 23 -9.62 7.68 1.13
C ALA A 23 -9.17 8.39 2.43
N GLU A 24 -10.12 8.95 3.16
CA GLU A 24 -9.94 9.44 4.53
C GLU A 24 -10.76 8.53 5.47
N PRO A 25 -10.16 7.45 6.02
CA PRO A 25 -10.89 6.52 6.86
C PRO A 25 -11.35 7.18 8.17
N ALA A 26 -12.60 6.93 8.58
CA ALA A 26 -13.09 7.40 9.88
C ALA A 26 -12.33 6.76 11.05
N ASP A 27 -11.90 5.50 10.90
CA ASP A 27 -11.07 4.78 11.85
C ASP A 27 -9.61 4.79 11.40
N GLN A 28 -8.78 5.61 12.07
CA GLN A 28 -7.35 5.73 11.75
C GLN A 28 -6.56 4.47 12.12
N GLY A 29 -7.11 3.56 12.92
CA GLY A 29 -6.47 2.30 13.29
C GLY A 29 -6.23 1.34 12.12
N CYS A 30 -6.93 1.53 10.99
CA CYS A 30 -6.71 0.72 9.79
C CYS A 30 -5.67 1.29 8.81
N VAL A 31 -5.13 2.49 9.07
CA VAL A 31 -4.12 3.10 8.18
C VAL A 31 -2.78 2.38 8.36
N ALA A 32 -2.34 1.68 7.33
CA ALA A 32 -1.11 0.89 7.36
C ALA A 32 0.09 1.65 6.77
N ALA A 33 -0.15 2.54 5.80
CA ALA A 33 0.85 3.48 5.30
C ALA A 33 0.22 4.74 4.71
N THR A 34 0.99 5.82 4.77
CA THR A 34 0.69 7.09 4.11
C THR A 34 1.66 7.38 2.98
N THR A 35 1.30 8.32 2.13
CA THR A 35 2.17 8.84 1.07
C THR A 35 2.08 10.35 1.05
N ASP A 36 3.23 11.00 0.93
CA ASP A 36 3.33 12.45 0.73
C ASP A 36 3.22 12.76 -0.77
N TYR A 37 2.21 13.57 -1.11
CA TYR A 37 2.07 14.22 -2.41
C TYR A 37 1.61 15.68 -2.22
N GLY A 38 2.39 16.47 -1.49
CA GLY A 38 2.05 17.85 -1.10
C GLY A 38 1.07 17.92 0.08
N VAL A 39 0.32 16.84 0.29
CA VAL A 39 -0.37 16.48 1.52
C VAL A 39 -0.09 15.01 1.83
N ASP A 40 -0.10 14.65 3.11
CA ASP A 40 -0.10 13.26 3.53
C ASP A 40 -1.49 12.65 3.33
N PHE A 41 -1.55 11.51 2.67
CA PHE A 41 -2.80 10.78 2.48
C PHE A 41 -2.64 9.28 2.76
N THR A 42 -3.76 8.62 3.08
CA THR A 42 -3.79 7.16 3.29
C THR A 42 -3.58 6.46 1.95
N SER A 43 -2.43 5.79 1.78
CA SER A 43 -2.11 5.07 0.55
C SER A 43 -2.29 3.56 0.71
N VAL A 44 -2.27 3.06 1.94
CA VAL A 44 -2.51 1.65 2.26
C VAL A 44 -3.36 1.54 3.52
N VAL A 45 -4.40 0.71 3.45
CA VAL A 45 -5.16 0.28 4.62
C VAL A 45 -4.99 -1.22 4.84
N ALA A 46 -4.94 -1.62 6.11
CA ALA A 46 -4.93 -3.02 6.51
C ALA A 46 -5.73 -3.20 7.80
N ARG A 47 -6.57 -4.23 7.83
CA ARG A 47 -7.34 -4.61 9.02
C ARG A 47 -7.75 -6.07 8.92
N ASP A 48 -7.40 -6.86 9.92
CA ASP A 48 -7.68 -8.30 9.95
C ASP A 48 -7.19 -8.96 8.64
N ASN A 49 -8.10 -9.50 7.84
CA ASN A 49 -7.82 -10.13 6.55
C ASN A 49 -7.95 -9.19 5.33
N ILE A 50 -8.16 -7.89 5.56
CA ILE A 50 -8.31 -6.87 4.51
C ILE A 50 -6.98 -6.16 4.32
N PHE A 51 -6.57 -6.05 3.05
CA PHE A 51 -5.45 -5.23 2.61
C PHE A 51 -5.84 -4.52 1.31
N ALA A 52 -5.69 -3.20 1.27
CA ALA A 52 -6.00 -2.43 0.08
C ALA A 52 -4.95 -1.34 -0.16
N LEU A 53 -4.64 -1.15 -1.45
CA LEU A 53 -3.66 -0.19 -1.94
C LEU A 53 -4.37 0.86 -2.77
N GLN A 54 -4.00 2.13 -2.61
CA GLN A 54 -4.41 3.19 -3.52
C GLN A 54 -3.56 3.20 -4.80
N CYS A 55 -2.33 2.69 -4.78
CA CYS A 55 -1.49 2.56 -5.97
C CYS A 55 -1.92 1.36 -6.84
N HIS A 56 -1.39 1.31 -8.06
CA HIS A 56 -1.55 0.19 -8.99
C HIS A 56 -0.32 -0.71 -8.95
N PRO A 57 -0.30 -1.77 -8.12
CA PRO A 57 0.87 -2.65 -8.04
C PRO A 57 1.17 -3.33 -9.39
N GLU A 58 0.17 -3.61 -10.21
CA GLU A 58 0.34 -4.17 -11.57
C GLU A 58 1.05 -3.22 -12.55
N LYS A 59 1.07 -1.91 -12.24
CA LYS A 59 1.76 -0.87 -13.03
C LYS A 59 3.03 -0.36 -12.34
N SER A 60 3.46 -0.98 -11.25
CA SER A 60 4.55 -0.50 -10.37
C SER A 60 5.87 -1.24 -10.55
N SER A 61 6.15 -1.75 -11.76
CA SER A 61 7.43 -2.40 -12.08
C SER A 61 7.70 -3.63 -11.18
N PRO A 62 8.96 -4.14 -11.01
CA PRO A 62 9.22 -5.29 -10.14
C PRO A 62 8.74 -5.13 -8.69
N ALA A 63 8.78 -3.92 -8.12
CA ALA A 63 8.32 -3.69 -6.74
C ALA A 63 6.82 -4.01 -6.59
N GLY A 64 6.02 -3.63 -7.58
CA GLY A 64 4.61 -3.99 -7.66
C GLY A 64 4.34 -5.48 -7.75
N LEU A 65 5.13 -6.21 -8.54
CA LEU A 65 5.04 -7.67 -8.63
C LEU A 65 5.41 -8.37 -7.32
N VAL A 66 6.43 -7.87 -6.60
CA VAL A 66 6.79 -8.38 -5.26
C VAL A 66 5.63 -8.17 -4.29
N MET A 67 5.01 -6.99 -4.28
CA MET A 67 3.83 -6.71 -3.45
C MET A 67 2.69 -7.70 -3.73
N LEU A 68 2.36 -7.93 -5.01
CA LEU A 68 1.31 -8.88 -5.40
C LEU A 68 1.65 -10.32 -4.98
N ALA A 69 2.90 -10.75 -5.18
CA ALA A 69 3.35 -12.07 -4.76
C ALA A 69 3.24 -12.24 -3.23
N ASN A 70 3.61 -11.22 -2.47
CA ASN A 70 3.46 -11.20 -1.02
C ASN A 70 2.00 -11.29 -0.60
N PHE A 71 1.10 -10.57 -1.27
CA PHE A 71 -0.34 -10.63 -1.01
C PHE A 71 -0.92 -12.03 -1.27
N VAL A 72 -0.53 -12.69 -2.38
CA VAL A 72 -0.95 -14.07 -2.67
C VAL A 72 -0.45 -15.07 -1.62
N ALA A 73 0.75 -14.85 -1.10
CA ALA A 73 1.34 -15.70 -0.05
C ALA A 73 0.91 -15.30 1.38
N TRP A 74 0.14 -14.22 1.52
CA TRP A 74 -0.19 -13.64 2.81
C TRP A 74 -1.12 -14.55 3.61
N LYS A 75 -0.80 -14.71 4.90
CA LYS A 75 -1.59 -15.45 5.89
C LYS A 75 -1.89 -14.50 7.06
N PRO A 76 -2.93 -13.65 6.94
CA PRO A 76 -3.35 -12.73 7.99
C PRO A 76 -3.81 -13.42 9.26
#